data_AF-A0A2N0W5D1-F1
#
_entry.id   AF-A0A2N0W5D1-F1
#
_cell.length_a   1.000
_cell.length_b   1.000
_cell.length_c   1.000
_cell.angle_alpha   90.00
_cell.angle_beta   90.00
_cell.angle_gamma   90.00
#
_symmetry.space_group_name_H-M   'P 1'
#
loop_
_entity.id
_entity.type
_entity.pdbx_description
1 polymer ?
#
loop_
_entity_poly.entity_id
_entity_poly.type
_entity_poly.pdbx_seq_one_letter_code
_entity_poly.pdbx_strand_id
1 'polypeptide(L)'
;MKIMAICGSGLGSSFMVEMNIKKVLKKLNIQADVQHSDLSSAIPGEADLFVMAKDIAASASIPESQLVVITNIIDINELETKLIAHFEKHPIS
;
A
#
# COMPACT_ATOMS: atom_id res chain seq x y z
N MET A 1 11.22 -6.47 -2.22
CA MET A 1 10.22 -5.59 -1.61
C MET A 1 8.88 -6.31 -1.57
N LYS A 2 8.27 -6.40 -0.39
CA LYS A 2 6.93 -6.92 -0.14
C LYS A 2 6.01 -5.75 0.21
N ILE A 3 4.89 -5.63 -0.49
CA ILE A 3 3.87 -4.60 -0.27
C ILE A 3 2.56 -5.27 0.11
N MET A 4 1.95 -4.80 1.20
CA MET A 4 0.67 -5.30 1.68
C MET A 4 -0.42 -4.26 1.44
N ALA A 5 -1.43 -4.61 0.64
CA ALA A 5 -2.61 -3.80 0.39
C ALA A 5 -3.72 -4.16 1.37
N ILE A 6 -4.21 -3.18 2.13
CA ILE A 6 -5.22 -3.41 3.16
C ILE A 6 -6.34 -2.38 3.03
N CYS A 7 -7.58 -2.85 3.01
CA CYS A 7 -8.76 -2.00 2.92
C CYS A 7 -9.80 -2.42 3.97
N GLY A 8 -10.40 -1.45 4.66
CA GLY A 8 -11.35 -1.68 5.73
C GLY A 8 -12.69 -2.29 5.31
N SER A 9 -13.02 -2.22 4.01
CA SER A 9 -14.29 -2.70 3.47
C SER A 9 -14.29 -4.17 3.03
N GLY A 10 -13.17 -4.90 3.18
CA GLY A 10 -13.07 -6.35 2.92
C GLY A 10 -12.14 -6.74 1.76
N LEU A 11 -12.02 -8.06 1.52
CA LEU A 11 -11.04 -8.66 0.59
C LEU A 11 -11.16 -8.14 -0.86
N GLY A 12 -12.36 -7.88 -1.36
CA GLY A 12 -12.56 -7.38 -2.73
C GLY A 12 -11.96 -5.99 -2.96
N SER A 13 -12.05 -5.11 -1.96
CA SER A 13 -11.46 -3.77 -2.01
C SER A 13 -9.94 -3.84 -1.84
N SER A 14 -9.43 -4.70 -0.97
CA SER A 14 -7.98 -4.92 -0.84
C SER A 14 -7.37 -5.48 -2.14
N PHE A 15 -8.07 -6.38 -2.84
CA PHE A 15 -7.63 -6.90 -4.14
C PHE A 15 -7.60 -5.82 -5.23
N MET A 16 -8.57 -4.91 -5.25
CA MET A 16 -8.56 -3.77 -6.19
C MET A 16 -7.33 -2.87 -5.98
N VAL A 17 -7.00 -2.58 -4.72
CA VAL A 17 -5.81 -1.82 -4.37
C VAL A 17 -4.54 -2.55 -4.81
N GLU A 18 -4.43 -3.86 -4.57
CA GLU A 18 -3.32 -4.68 -5.06
C GLU A 18 -3.13 -4.56 -6.58
N MET A 19 -4.21 -4.72 -7.36
CA MET A 19 -4.14 -4.60 -8.81
C MET A 19 -3.64 -3.21 -9.25
N ASN A 20 -4.09 -2.15 -8.58
CA ASN A 20 -3.68 -0.78 -8.88
C ASN A 20 -2.21 -0.54 -8.51
N ILE A 21 -1.74 -1.03 -7.36
CA ILE A 21 -0.33 -0.96 -6.98
C ILE A 21 0.52 -1.68 -8.02
N LYS A 22 0.16 -2.91 -8.41
CA LYS A 22 0.90 -3.67 -9.43
C LYS A 22 1.00 -2.92 -10.77
N LYS A 23 -0.08 -2.23 -11.20
CA LYS A 23 -0.05 -1.38 -12.40
C LYS A 23 0.92 -0.22 -12.27
N VAL A 24 0.89 0.49 -11.15
CA VAL A 24 1.79 1.63 -10.89
C VAL A 24 3.25 1.18 -10.84
N LEU A 25 3.56 0.14 -10.07
CA LEU A 25 4.92 -0.41 -9.99
C LEU A 25 5.46 -0.81 -11.35
N LYS A 26 4.62 -1.42 -12.20
CA LYS A 26 4.99 -1.77 -13.57
C LYS A 26 5.35 -0.55 -14.42
N LYS A 27 4.63 0.57 -14.26
CA LYS A 27 4.98 1.84 -14.95
C LYS A 27 6.31 2.41 -14.44
N LEU A 28 6.53 2.33 -13.13
CA LEU A 28 7.75 2.80 -12.47
C LEU A 28 8.95 1.85 -12.67
N ASN A 29 8.72 0.70 -13.31
CA ASN A 29 9.71 -0.36 -13.51
C ASN A 29 10.31 -0.89 -12.18
N ILE A 30 9.48 -0.94 -11.13
CA ILE A 30 9.82 -1.44 -9.80
C ILE A 30 9.32 -2.87 -9.65
N GLN A 31 10.19 -3.78 -9.23
CA GLN A 31 9.80 -5.14 -8.86
C GLN A 31 9.46 -5.22 -7.37
N ALA A 32 8.20 -5.51 -7.06
CA ALA A 32 7.76 -5.82 -5.70
C ALA A 32 6.71 -6.95 -5.73
N ASP A 33 6.70 -7.76 -4.67
CA ASP A 33 5.62 -8.70 -4.41
C ASP A 33 4.49 -7.97 -3.69
N VAL A 34 3.32 -7.90 -4.32
CA VAL A 34 2.16 -7.19 -3.77
C VAL A 34 1.10 -8.21 -3.41
N GLN A 35 0.75 -8.24 -2.13
CA GLN A 35 -0.28 -9.09 -1.56
C GLN A 35 -1.37 -8.22 -0.95
N HIS A 36 -2.59 -8.74 -0.86
CA HIS A 36 -3.67 -8.09 -0.14
C HIS A 36 -4.01 -8.87 1.12
N SER A 37 -4.47 -8.16 2.15
CA SER A 37 -4.94 -8.77 3.38
C SER A 37 -5.97 -7.91 4.08
N ASP A 38 -6.44 -8.39 5.23
CA ASP A 38 -7.30 -7.66 6.16
C ASP A 38 -6.48 -6.89 7.21
N LEU A 39 -7.15 -5.96 7.91
CA LEU A 39 -6.52 -5.11 8.92
C LEU A 39 -5.98 -5.91 10.11
N SER A 40 -6.65 -7.01 10.49
CA SER A 40 -6.21 -7.89 11.58
C SER A 40 -4.88 -8.58 11.28
N SER A 41 -4.54 -8.74 10.00
CA SER A 41 -3.29 -9.34 9.55
C SER A 41 -2.16 -8.32 9.34
N ALA A 42 -2.42 -7.02 9.57
CA ALA A 42 -1.44 -5.96 9.42
C ALA A 42 -0.47 -5.91 10.61
N ILE A 43 0.60 -6.71 10.55
CA ILE A 43 1.62 -6.76 11.59
C ILE A 43 2.85 -5.95 11.14
N PRO A 44 3.35 -4.98 11.94
CA PRO A 44 4.58 -4.26 11.63
C PRO A 44 5.74 -5.22 11.35
N GLY A 45 6.45 -5.02 10.23
CA GLY A 45 7.58 -5.87 9.81
C GLY A 45 7.22 -7.08 8.95
N GLU A 46 5.95 -7.44 8.77
CA GLU A 46 5.53 -8.51 7.83
C GLU A 46 5.66 -8.09 6.35
N ALA A 47 5.71 -6.79 6.09
CA ALA A 47 5.91 -6.21 4.76
C ALA A 47 6.82 -4.98 4.86
N ASP A 48 7.49 -4.65 3.76
CA ASP A 48 8.31 -3.45 3.66
C ASP A 48 7.43 -2.19 3.57
N LEU A 49 6.26 -2.32 2.95
CA LEU A 49 5.29 -1.24 2.77
C LEU A 49 3.86 -1.74 2.96
N PHE A 50 3.05 -0.97 3.67
CA PHE A 50 1.62 -1.15 3.83
C PHE A 50 0.89 -0.02 3.11
N VAL A 51 0.00 -0.37 2.19
CA VAL A 51 -0.89 0.58 1.53
C VAL A 51 -2.27 0.42 2.13
N MET A 52 -2.72 1.46 2.83
CA MET A 52 -3.96 1.43 3.61
C MET A 52 -4.89 2.57 3.21
N ALA A 53 -6.20 2.29 3.27
CA ALA A 53 -7.19 3.35 3.17
C ALA A 53 -7.17 4.22 4.45
N LYS A 54 -7.42 5.52 4.29
CA LYS A 54 -7.33 6.53 5.37
C LYS A 54 -8.22 6.23 6.58
N ASP A 55 -9.36 5.60 6.34
CA ASP A 55 -10.33 5.18 7.34
C ASP A 55 -9.77 4.15 8.33
N ILE A 56 -8.92 3.23 7.88
CA ILE A 56 -8.30 2.20 8.72
C ILE A 56 -6.86 2.52 9.14
N ALA A 57 -6.16 3.36 8.37
CA ALA A 57 -4.76 3.68 8.63
C ALA A 57 -4.56 4.29 10.03
N ALA A 58 -5.51 5.10 10.51
CA ALA A 58 -5.46 5.70 11.85
C ALA A 58 -5.56 4.65 12.98
N SER A 59 -6.18 3.51 12.71
CA SER A 59 -6.35 2.41 13.66
C SER A 59 -5.23 1.37 13.54
N ALA A 60 -4.41 1.45 12.50
CA ALA A 60 -3.31 0.54 12.26
C ALA A 60 -2.09 0.94 13.10
N SER A 61 -1.43 -0.04 13.73
CA SER A 61 -0.19 0.19 14.50
C SER A 61 1.07 0.13 13.63
N ILE A 62 0.97 0.56 12.36
CA ILE A 62 2.06 0.48 11.38
C ILE A 62 2.89 1.78 11.44
N PRO A 63 4.23 1.70 11.45
CA PRO A 63 5.10 2.89 11.40
C PRO A 63 4.86 3.73 10.14
N GLU A 64 4.91 5.05 10.26
CA GLU A 64 4.76 5.96 9.10
C GLU A 64 5.83 5.72 8.01
N SER A 65 7.01 5.24 8.40
CA SER A 65 8.09 4.89 7.47
C SER A 65 7.77 3.68 6.59
N GLN A 66 6.75 2.89 6.95
CA GLN A 66 6.29 1.71 6.20
C GLN A 66 4.82 1.86 5.78
N LEU A 67 4.22 3.04 5.93
CA LEU A 67 2.79 3.26 5.69
C LEU A 67 2.56 4.27 4.57
N VAL A 68 1.76 3.86 3.59
CA VAL A 68 1.22 4.71 2.55
C VAL A 68 -0.30 4.75 2.70
N VAL A 69 -0.83 5.95 2.93
CA VAL A 69 -2.25 6.16 3.11
C VAL A 69 -2.87 6.72 1.84
N ILE A 70 -3.91 6.04 1.35
CA ILE A 70 -4.73 6.45 0.20
C ILE A 70 -6.15 6.80 0.65
N THR A 71 -6.78 7.75 -0.03
CA THR A 71 -8.14 8.21 0.29
C THR A 71 -9.16 7.56 -0.64
N ASN A 72 -8.79 7.32 -1.90
CA ASN A 72 -9.64 6.69 -2.90
C ASN A 72 -8.93 5.50 -3.57
N ILE A 73 -9.43 4.29 -3.30
CA ILE A 73 -8.88 3.04 -3.85
C ILE A 73 -8.97 2.93 -5.38
N ILE A 74 -9.82 3.75 -6.01
CA ILE A 74 -10.03 3.80 -7.46
C ILE A 74 -9.05 4.79 -8.12
N ASP A 75 -8.57 5.79 -7.38
CA ASP A 75 -7.70 6.83 -7.91
C ASP A 75 -6.24 6.34 -8.02
N ILE A 76 -5.91 5.85 -9.20
CA ILE A 76 -4.55 5.39 -9.52
C ILE A 76 -3.54 6.54 -9.47
N ASN A 77 -3.95 7.78 -9.77
CA ASN A 77 -3.02 8.91 -9.76
C ASN A 77 -2.65 9.30 -8.33
N GLU A 78 -3.61 9.25 -7.40
CA GLU A 78 -3.34 9.42 -5.96
C GLU A 78 -2.34 8.36 -5.50
N LEU A 79 -2.62 7.08 -5.81
CA LEU A 79 -1.76 5.97 -5.45
C LEU A 79 -0.33 6.12 -6.00
N GLU A 80 -0.21 6.47 -7.28
CA GLU A 80 1.07 6.70 -7.96
C GLU A 80 1.87 7.81 -7.28
N THR A 81 1.24 8.96 -7.03
CA THR A 81 1.88 10.09 -6.35
C THR A 81 2.36 9.72 -4.95
N LYS A 82 1.54 8.97 -4.19
CA LYS A 82 1.87 8.55 -2.83
C LYS A 82 3.01 7.53 -2.80
N LEU A 83 3.01 6.56 -3.71
CA LEU A 83 4.07 5.56 -3.83
C LEU A 83 5.41 6.21 -4.23
N ILE A 84 5.40 7.11 -5.23
CA ILE A 84 6.61 7.85 -5.64
C ILE A 84 7.16 8.66 -4.45
N ALA A 85 6.32 9.46 -3.80
CA ALA A 85 6.73 10.27 -2.66
C ALA A 85 7.27 9.42 -1.49
N HIS A 86 6.78 8.19 -1.33
CA HIS A 86 7.30 7.25 -0.33
C HIS A 86 8.68 6.73 -0.73
N PHE A 87 8.87 6.28 -1.97
CA PHE A 87 10.15 5.78 -2.47
C PHE A 87 11.24 6.87 -2.56
N GLU A 88 10.87 8.12 -2.80
CA GLU A 88 11.82 9.24 -2.74
C GLU A 88 12.33 9.51 -1.32
N LYS A 89 11.47 9.34 -0.31
CA LYS A 89 11.84 9.49 1.11
C LYS A 89 12.59 8.28 1.65
N HIS A 90 12.29 7.09 1.14
CA HIS A 90 12.87 5.81 1.55
C HIS A 90 13.42 5.11 0.30
N PRO A 91 14.59 5.55 -0.20
CA PRO A 91 15.18 4.97 -1.39
C PRO A 91 15.41 3.47 -1.20
N ILE A 92 14.84 2.71 -2.12
CA ILE A 92 14.96 1.27 -2.19
C ILE A 92 16.42 0.98 -2.55
N SER A 93 17.21 0.51 -1.58
CA SER A 93 18.63 0.18 -1.75
C SER A 93 18.80 -1.19 -2.41
#